data_AF-A0A920WAK5-F1
#
_entry.id   AF-A0A920WAK5-F1
#
_cell.length_a   1.000
_cell.length_b   1.000
_cell.length_c   1.000
_cell.angle_alpha   90.00
_cell.angle_beta   90.00
_cell.angle_gamma   90.00
#
_symmetry.space_group_name_H-M   'P 1'
#
loop_
_entity.id
_entity.type
_entity.pdbx_description
1 polymer ?
#
loop_
_entity_poly.entity_id
_entity_poly.type
_entity_poly.pdbx_seq_one_letter_code
_entity_poly.pdbx_strand_id
1 'polypeptide(L)'
;MGNFTESKFSVDLAPETLRRTTFGDLNPGDPVNLERALSANDRFGGHMVQGHVDATGRVISIRDEGDSSIFRISNPKRLKPLF
;
A
#
# COMPACT_ATOMS: atom_id res chain seq x y z
N MET A 1 15.81 13.18 7.35
CA MET A 1 16.65 11.99 7.66
C MET A 1 16.01 11.31 8.85
N GLY A 2 15.37 10.15 8.62
CA GLY A 2 14.47 9.52 9.58
C GLY A 2 15.19 9.02 10.83
N ASN A 3 14.56 9.21 11.99
CA ASN A 3 14.99 8.62 13.25
C ASN A 3 14.26 7.29 13.48
N PHE A 4 14.95 6.32 14.07
CA PHE A 4 14.41 5.01 14.43
C PHE A 4 14.58 4.78 15.93
N THR A 5 13.55 4.24 16.57
CA THR A 5 13.56 3.71 17.94
C THR A 5 13.01 2.28 17.91
N GLU A 6 13.00 1.59 19.05
CA GLU A 6 12.46 0.23 19.15
C GLU A 6 11.01 0.10 18.62
N SER A 7 10.20 1.15 18.76
CA SER A 7 8.76 1.12 18.44
C SER A 7 8.31 2.20 17.48
N LYS A 8 9.21 3.05 16.97
CA LYS A 8 8.85 4.16 16.08
C LYS A 8 9.91 4.37 15.02
N PHE A 9 9.47 4.81 13.85
CA PHE A 9 10.36 5.32 12.82
C PHE A 9 9.73 6.51 12.13
N SER A 10 10.54 7.31 11.45
CA SER A 10 10.08 8.48 10.69
C SER A 10 10.56 8.38 9.26
N VAL A 11 9.71 8.83 8.33
CA VAL A 11 10.02 8.90 6.90
C VAL A 11 9.57 10.25 6.35
N ASP A 12 10.32 10.75 5.37
CA ASP A 12 9.98 11.96 4.64
C ASP A 12 9.22 11.57 3.37
N LEU A 13 8.05 12.18 3.11
CA LEU A 13 7.25 11.91 1.92
C LEU A 13 7.50 13.00 0.88
N ALA A 14 7.89 12.59 -0.33
CA ALA A 14 7.98 13.51 -1.46
C ALA A 14 6.57 13.96 -1.89
N PRO A 15 6.43 15.16 -2.50
CA PRO A 15 5.13 15.63 -3.01
C PRO A 15 4.45 14.66 -3.99
N GLU A 16 5.23 13.94 -4.81
CA GLU A 16 4.67 12.94 -5.73
C GLU A 16 4.04 11.76 -4.98
N THR A 17 4.69 11.28 -3.91
CA THR A 17 4.14 10.22 -3.07
C THR A 17 2.80 10.65 -2.47
N LEU A 18 2.71 11.87 -1.95
CA LEU A 18 1.45 12.41 -1.40
C LEU A 18 0.34 12.51 -2.46
N ARG A 19 0.68 12.79 -3.72
CA ARG A 19 -0.30 12.89 -4.83
C ARG A 19 -0.75 11.54 -5.37
N ARG A 20 0.11 10.51 -5.29
CA ARG A 20 -0.11 9.19 -5.89
C ARG A 20 -0.70 8.16 -4.93
N THR A 21 -0.52 8.33 -3.63
CA THR A 21 -0.95 7.38 -2.60
C THR A 21 -2.05 7.95 -1.71
N THR A 22 -2.54 7.14 -0.77
CA THR A 22 -3.52 7.55 0.24
C THR A 22 -2.87 8.28 1.43
N PHE A 23 -1.55 8.49 1.43
CA PHE A 23 -0.85 9.06 2.59
C PHE A 23 -1.26 10.51 2.89
N GLY A 24 -1.75 11.26 1.90
CA GLY A 24 -2.25 12.62 2.11
C GLY A 24 -3.52 12.68 2.97
N ASP A 25 -4.26 11.57 3.08
CA ASP A 25 -5.54 11.51 3.80
C ASP A 25 -5.40 10.87 5.20
N LEU A 26 -4.22 10.35 5.56
CA LEU A 26 -3.98 9.70 6.84
C LEU A 26 -3.87 10.70 7.99
N ASN A 27 -4.38 10.30 9.15
CA ASN A 27 -4.30 11.01 10.42
C ASN A 27 -3.45 10.24 11.43
N PRO A 28 -2.92 10.90 12.47
CA PRO A 28 -2.27 10.21 13.59
C PRO A 28 -3.19 9.15 14.20
N GLY A 29 -2.70 7.90 14.26
CA GLY A 29 -3.44 6.75 14.77
C GLY A 29 -4.02 5.84 13.68
N ASP A 30 -4.06 6.29 12.42
CA ASP A 30 -4.51 5.44 11.32
C ASP A 30 -3.53 4.27 11.09
N PRO A 31 -4.04 3.03 10.93
CA PRO A 31 -3.18 1.87 10.69
C PRO A 31 -2.63 1.89 9.27
N VAL A 32 -1.41 1.37 9.12
CA VAL A 32 -0.75 1.19 7.83
C VAL A 32 -0.16 -0.21 7.73
N ASN A 33 -0.10 -0.74 6.50
CA ASN A 33 0.64 -1.97 6.22
C ASN A 33 2.14 -1.66 6.13
N LEU A 34 2.96 -2.51 6.76
CA LEU A 34 4.42 -2.39 6.73
C LEU A 34 5.03 -3.70 6.25
N GLU A 35 5.92 -3.60 5.27
CA GLU A 35 6.72 -4.71 4.78
C GLU A 35 8.18 -4.25 4.67
N ARG A 36 9.11 -5.06 5.16
CA ARG A 36 10.54 -4.74 5.08
C ARG A 36 11.04 -5.00 3.66
N ALA A 37 11.94 -4.16 3.19
CA ALA A 37 12.65 -4.43 1.94
C ALA A 37 13.35 -5.79 2.04
N LEU A 38 13.15 -6.61 1.01
CA LEU A 38 13.69 -7.96 0.93
C LEU A 38 15.12 -7.93 0.35
N SER A 39 16.02 -8.77 0.86
CA SER A 39 17.33 -8.93 0.22
C SER A 39 17.19 -9.69 -1.09
N ALA A 40 18.07 -9.42 -2.06
CA ALA A 40 18.01 -10.06 -3.38
C ALA A 40 18.08 -11.61 -3.34
N ASN A 41 18.66 -12.18 -2.28
CA ASN A 41 18.83 -13.63 -2.10
C ASN A 41 17.82 -14.26 -1.14
N ASP A 42 16.91 -13.47 -0.57
CA ASP A 42 15.89 -14.01 0.33
C ASP A 42 14.76 -14.70 -0.45
N ARG A 43 13.93 -15.46 0.26
CA ARG A 43 12.82 -16.21 -0.35
C ARG A 43 11.67 -15.27 -0.72
N PHE A 44 11.33 -15.23 -2.00
CA PHE A 44 10.15 -14.53 -2.52
C PHE A 44 8.89 -15.36 -2.31
N GLY A 45 8.01 -14.92 -1.40
CA GLY A 45 6.64 -15.41 -1.31
C GLY A 45 5.71 -14.48 -2.09
N GLY A 46 5.00 -15.00 -3.11
CA GLY A 46 4.10 -14.19 -3.94
C GLY A 46 4.75 -13.70 -5.24
N HIS A 47 4.73 -12.38 -5.47
CA HIS A 47 5.26 -11.74 -6.69
C HIS A 47 6.14 -10.53 -6.35
N MET A 48 6.88 -10.02 -7.35
CA MET A 48 7.74 -8.85 -7.17
C MET A 48 6.92 -7.58 -6.99
N VAL A 49 7.06 -6.93 -5.83
CA VAL A 49 6.44 -5.63 -5.52
C VAL A 49 7.54 -4.57 -5.41
N GLN A 50 7.48 -3.55 -6.27
CA GLN A 50 8.52 -2.50 -6.33
C GLN A 50 8.29 -1.36 -5.31
N GLY A 51 7.15 -1.33 -4.62
CA GLY A 51 6.76 -0.20 -3.78
C GLY A 51 6.36 1.08 -4.54
N HIS A 52 6.20 1.00 -5.87
CA HIS A 52 5.79 2.12 -6.71
C HIS A 52 4.27 2.08 -6.92
N VAL A 53 3.56 3.10 -6.46
CA VAL A 53 2.10 3.18 -6.56
C VAL A 53 1.70 3.88 -7.87
N ASP A 54 0.96 3.19 -8.72
CA ASP A 54 0.45 3.75 -9.98
C ASP A 54 -0.78 4.64 -9.77
N ALA A 55 -1.71 4.19 -8.93
CA ALA A 55 -2.92 4.92 -8.57
C ALA A 55 -3.59 4.35 -7.30
N THR A 56 -4.58 5.08 -6.79
CA THR A 56 -5.47 4.63 -5.71
C THR A 56 -6.77 4.05 -6.28
N GLY A 57 -7.33 3.08 -5.57
CA GLY A 57 -8.63 2.49 -5.85
C GLY A 57 -9.56 2.64 -4.66
N ARG A 58 -10.87 2.76 -4.91
CA ARG A 58 -11.88 2.83 -3.84
C ARG A 58 -12.49 1.47 -3.62
N VAL A 59 -12.55 1.00 -2.37
CA VAL A 59 -13.33 -0.18 -1.98
C VAL A 59 -14.82 0.14 -2.20
N ILE A 60 -15.47 -0.64 -3.04
CA ILE A 60 -16.88 -0.47 -3.42
C ILE A 60 -17.80 -1.40 -2.62
N SER A 61 -17.33 -2.60 -2.31
CA SER A 61 -18.06 -3.53 -1.45
C SER A 61 -17.11 -4.53 -0.82
N ILE A 62 -17.47 -5.00 0.37
CA ILE A 62 -16.85 -6.12 1.06
C ILE A 62 -17.97 -7.11 1.35
N ARG A 63 -17.77 -8.39 1.00
CA ARG A 63 -18.72 -9.46 1.28
C ARG A 63 -17.97 -10.63 1.91
N ASP A 64 -18.42 -11.06 3.07
CA ASP A 64 -17.86 -12.25 3.72
C ASP A 64 -18.38 -13.54 3.06
N GLU A 65 -17.50 -14.50 2.91
CA GLU A 65 -17.73 -15.82 2.32
C GLU A 65 -16.95 -16.88 3.14
N GLY A 66 -17.60 -17.40 4.18
CA GLY A 66 -16.98 -18.32 5.14
C GLY A 66 -15.87 -17.62 5.93
N ASP A 67 -14.66 -18.19 5.90
CA ASP A 67 -13.46 -17.66 6.57
C ASP A 67 -12.70 -16.63 5.70
N SER A 68 -13.33 -16.11 4.65
CA SER A 68 -12.72 -15.17 3.71
C SER A 68 -13.63 -13.98 3.44
N SER A 69 -13.05 -12.89 2.95
CA SER A 69 -13.80 -11.70 2.54
C SER A 69 -13.45 -11.36 1.10
N ILE A 70 -14.48 -11.15 0.28
CA ILE A 70 -14.38 -10.73 -1.12
C ILE A 70 -14.48 -9.21 -1.17
N PHE A 71 -13.38 -8.56 -1.57
CA PHE A 71 -13.31 -7.13 -1.78
C PHE A 71 -13.54 -6.80 -3.25
N ARG A 72 -14.43 -5.84 -3.52
CA ARG A 72 -14.54 -5.22 -4.84
C ARG A 72 -13.95 -3.84 -4.79
N ILE A 73 -12.91 -3.61 -5.58
CA ILE A 73 -12.16 -2.35 -5.60
C ILE A 73 -12.29 -1.74 -6.99
N SER A 74 -12.64 -0.46 -7.05
CA SER A 74 -12.62 0.30 -8.30
C SER A 74 -11.20 0.69 -8.68
N ASN A 75 -10.89 0.68 -9.98
CA ASN A 75 -9.64 1.21 -10.50
C ASN A 75 -9.90 2.38 -11.46
N PRO A 76 -8.94 3.32 -11.61
CA PRO A 76 -9.04 4.35 -12.62
C PRO A 76 -9.06 3.74 -14.03
N LYS A 77 -9.86 4.31 -14.94
CA LYS A 77 -9.99 3.83 -16.33
C LYS A 77 -8.64 3.69 -17.06
N ARG A 78 -7.66 4.53 -16.72
CA ARG A 78 -6.32 4.51 -17.31
C ARG A 78 -5.56 3.20 -17.06
N LEU A 79 -5.89 2.47 -16.00
CA LEU A 79 -5.25 1.19 -15.68
C LEU A 79 -5.91 -0.02 -16.36
N LYS A 80 -7.01 0.16 -17.10
CA LYS A 80 -7.71 -0.95 -17.78
C LYS A 80 -6.83 -1.85 -18.66
N PRO A 81 -5.80 -1.36 -19.37
CA PRO A 81 -4.96 -2.24 -20.20
C PRO A 81 -4.14 -3.27 -19.39
N LEU A 82 -4.05 -3.13 -18.06
CA LEU A 82 -3.25 -3.97 -17.18
C LEU A 82 -4.07 -5.07 -16.47
N PHE A 83 -5.40 -5.05 -16.59
CA PHE A 83 -6.32 -5.94 -15.85
C PHE A 83 -7.52 -6.37 -16.70
#